data_AF-A0A7G4A034-F1
#
_entry.id   AF-A0A7G4A034-F1
#
_cell.length_a   1.000
_cell.length_b   1.000
_cell.length_c   1.000
_cell.angle_alpha   90.00
_cell.angle_beta   90.00
_cell.angle_gamma   90.00
#
_symmetry.space_group_name_H-M   'P 1'
#
loop_
_entity.id
_entity.type
_entity.pdbx_description
1 polymer ?
#
loop_
_entity_poly.entity_id
_entity_poly.type
_entity_poly.pdbx_seq_one_letter_code
_entity_poly.pdbx_strand_id
1 'polypeptide(L)'
;MWSRVSTNGGMFAKSRLMTAGAVGGYLIVETYQYEQFSKEMASLSTTEASSERPLVQAEHKEYLIFGRQSPGYVRDDHKSSKNYILEQIKISSISIAKIGTHLDNESHYDLLKSSPFITEPLSHNSNDPRVIIQPEQMIDIELKEIPDEQRYEISFARKQAFATTTDERSPFYHSSFALRAVSEHRPANSNAVVISGKEAKELISDINKTICEAQHCTMYTSNCYSASIYGLGVLATIIDQRDCDEERKKLDIQAIANVASKFSTDNFARGVSNNAVVNAQMTSVLPKIMSKYDLLERETDEQILRTATHL
;
A
#
# COMPACT_ATOMS: atom_id res chain seq x y z
N MET A 1 11.50 -74.81 -7.02
CA MET A 1 11.94 -74.18 -5.75
C MET A 1 12.27 -72.72 -6.05
N TRP A 2 11.32 -71.81 -5.80
CA TRP A 2 11.44 -70.39 -6.13
C TRP A 2 12.07 -69.64 -4.96
N SER A 3 13.22 -69.01 -5.18
CA SER A 3 13.85 -68.07 -4.26
C SER A 3 13.28 -66.67 -4.52
N ARG A 4 12.56 -66.12 -3.54
CA ARG A 4 12.06 -64.74 -3.53
C ARG A 4 13.19 -63.78 -3.16
N VAL A 5 13.54 -62.89 -4.08
CA VAL A 5 14.19 -61.61 -3.76
C VAL A 5 13.11 -60.65 -3.27
N SER A 6 13.27 -60.16 -2.04
CA SER A 6 12.47 -59.07 -1.47
C SER A 6 13.41 -57.95 -1.04
N THR A 7 13.58 -56.96 -1.92
CA THR A 7 14.05 -55.63 -1.55
C THR A 7 13.21 -54.63 -2.34
N ASN A 8 12.21 -54.04 -1.71
CA ASN A 8 11.70 -52.70 -2.01
C ASN A 8 10.65 -52.31 -0.97
N GLY A 9 11.00 -51.38 -0.09
CA GLY A 9 10.09 -50.87 0.92
C GLY A 9 10.76 -49.91 1.89
N GLY A 10 11.34 -48.82 1.39
CA GLY A 10 12.06 -47.91 2.27
C GLY A 10 12.58 -46.63 1.66
N MET A 11 11.84 -45.98 0.75
CA MET A 11 12.28 -44.66 0.24
C MET A 11 11.20 -43.58 0.06
N PHE A 12 9.93 -43.87 0.36
CA PHE A 12 8.84 -42.88 0.18
C PHE A 12 8.34 -42.21 1.47
N ALA A 13 8.75 -42.65 2.66
CA ALA A 13 8.26 -42.10 3.93
C ALA A 13 9.12 -40.94 4.49
N LYS A 14 10.41 -40.84 4.13
CA LYS A 14 11.32 -39.79 4.65
C LYS A 14 11.15 -38.42 3.98
N SER A 15 10.57 -38.37 2.78
CA SER A 15 10.36 -37.11 2.03
C SER A 15 9.21 -36.26 2.61
N ARG A 16 8.17 -36.89 3.19
CA ARG A 16 6.98 -36.19 3.71
C ARG A 16 7.17 -35.57 5.09
N LEU A 17 8.04 -36.12 5.93
CA LEU A 17 8.33 -35.56 7.26
C LEU A 17 9.21 -34.30 7.19
N MET A 18 10.18 -34.25 6.25
CA MET A 18 11.03 -33.06 6.09
C MET A 18 10.28 -31.86 5.49
N THR A 19 9.31 -32.10 4.60
CA THR A 19 8.46 -31.05 4.04
C THR A 19 7.50 -30.48 5.08
N ALA A 20 6.92 -31.31 5.95
CA ALA A 20 6.09 -30.82 7.05
C ALA A 20 6.87 -29.96 8.07
N GLY A 21 8.11 -30.33 8.39
CA GLY A 21 8.97 -29.54 9.27
C GLY A 21 9.41 -28.20 8.65
N ALA A 22 9.72 -28.19 7.36
CA ALA A 22 10.08 -26.96 6.64
C ALA A 22 8.89 -25.99 6.51
N VAL A 23 7.68 -26.51 6.25
CA VAL A 23 6.45 -25.69 6.21
C VAL A 23 6.11 -25.13 7.60
N GLY A 24 6.20 -25.95 8.65
CA GLY A 24 5.97 -25.48 10.03
C GLY A 24 6.99 -24.41 10.46
N GLY A 25 8.28 -24.62 10.16
CA GLY A 25 9.32 -23.63 10.43
C GLY A 25 9.12 -22.33 9.66
N TYR A 26 8.74 -22.40 8.39
CA TYR A 26 8.43 -21.22 7.57
C TYR A 26 7.27 -20.41 8.14
N LEU A 27 6.19 -21.07 8.57
CA LEU A 27 5.04 -20.39 9.17
C LEU A 27 5.40 -19.70 10.50
N ILE A 28 6.21 -20.34 11.35
CA ILE A 28 6.69 -19.73 12.60
C ILE A 28 7.50 -18.46 12.32
N VAL A 29 8.39 -18.50 11.32
CA VAL A 29 9.20 -17.34 10.93
C VAL A 29 8.32 -16.20 10.42
N GLU A 30 7.35 -16.48 9.55
CA GLU A 30 6.41 -15.47 9.03
C GLU A 30 5.54 -14.88 10.15
N THR A 31 5.03 -15.70 11.08
CA THR A 31 4.29 -15.20 12.26
C THR A 31 5.16 -14.32 13.14
N TYR A 32 6.39 -14.73 13.43
CA TYR A 32 7.32 -13.93 14.22
C TYR A 32 7.65 -12.60 13.53
N GLN A 33 7.94 -12.61 12.22
CA GLN A 33 8.19 -11.39 11.45
C GLN A 33 6.98 -10.45 11.43
N TYR A 34 5.77 -11.00 11.26
CA TYR A 34 4.54 -10.24 11.34
C TYR A 34 4.36 -9.59 12.73
N GLU A 35 4.60 -10.33 13.81
CA GLU A 35 4.48 -9.81 15.18
C GLU A 35 5.49 -8.70 15.46
N GLN A 36 6.76 -8.87 15.07
CA GLN A 36 7.78 -7.83 15.25
C GLN A 36 7.42 -6.57 14.44
N PHE A 37 7.08 -6.76 13.16
CA PHE A 37 6.67 -5.66 12.31
C PHE A 37 5.44 -4.93 12.86
N SER A 38 4.43 -5.66 13.33
CA SER A 38 3.22 -5.06 13.91
C SER A 38 3.52 -4.23 15.16
N LYS A 39 4.46 -4.68 16.01
CA LYS A 39 4.91 -3.92 17.18
C LYS A 39 5.63 -2.63 16.80
N GLU A 40 6.56 -2.71 15.84
CA GLU A 40 7.26 -1.55 15.32
C GLU A 40 6.28 -0.53 14.72
N MET A 41 5.33 -0.99 13.91
CA MET A 41 4.32 -0.10 13.31
C MET A 41 3.38 0.50 14.35
N ALA A 42 3.01 -0.24 15.41
CA ALA A 42 2.18 0.29 16.48
C ALA A 42 2.86 1.47 17.20
N SER A 43 4.19 1.43 17.36
CA SER A 43 4.96 2.51 17.99
C SER A 43 4.99 3.83 17.19
N LEU A 44 4.60 3.80 15.90
CA LEU A 44 4.53 4.99 15.05
C LEU A 44 3.20 5.73 15.16
N SER A 45 2.15 5.09 15.66
CA SER A 45 0.83 5.72 15.81
C SER A 45 0.69 6.30 17.21
N THR A 46 0.47 7.62 17.27
CA THR A 46 0.10 8.32 18.51
C THR A 46 -1.40 8.39 18.72
N THR A 47 -2.18 7.87 17.77
CA THR A 47 -3.64 7.90 17.85
C THR A 47 -4.12 6.63 18.54
N GLU A 48 -4.70 6.77 19.74
CA GLU A 48 -5.52 5.72 20.37
C GLU A 48 -6.57 5.26 19.36
N ALA A 49 -6.86 3.95 19.32
CA ALA A 49 -7.77 3.30 18.37
C ALA A 49 -9.00 4.19 18.06
N SER A 50 -8.93 4.89 16.94
CA SER A 50 -9.83 6.00 16.58
C SER A 50 -11.29 5.57 16.66
N SER A 51 -12.14 6.44 17.22
CA SER A 51 -13.57 6.44 16.94
C SER A 51 -13.82 6.26 15.43
N GLU A 52 -14.85 5.50 15.06
CA GLU A 52 -15.16 5.28 13.65
C GLU A 52 -15.36 6.62 12.93
N ARG A 53 -14.43 6.96 12.02
CA ARG A 53 -14.56 8.12 11.14
C ARG A 53 -15.86 8.00 10.34
N PRO A 54 -16.64 9.10 10.23
CA PRO A 54 -17.84 9.09 9.39
C PRO A 54 -17.46 8.70 7.96
N LEU A 55 -18.30 7.90 7.33
CA LEU A 55 -18.14 7.45 5.96
C LEU A 55 -19.12 8.25 5.08
N VAL A 56 -18.58 9.03 4.14
CA VAL A 56 -19.37 9.86 3.23
C VAL A 56 -19.12 9.45 1.78
N GLN A 57 -20.04 9.76 0.89
CA GLN A 57 -19.87 9.52 -0.54
C GLN A 57 -19.29 10.75 -1.23
N ALA A 58 -18.42 10.54 -2.23
CA ALA A 58 -17.95 11.62 -3.09
C ALA A 58 -19.12 12.19 -3.92
N GLU A 59 -19.38 13.47 -3.78
CA GLU A 59 -20.49 14.16 -4.47
C GLU A 59 -20.09 14.69 -5.87
N HIS A 60 -18.80 14.88 -6.10
CA HIS A 60 -18.27 15.54 -7.28
C HIS A 60 -17.15 14.73 -7.95
N LYS A 61 -16.96 14.96 -9.25
CA LYS A 61 -15.88 14.37 -10.03
C LYS A 61 -14.57 15.13 -9.81
N GLU A 62 -13.91 14.87 -8.70
CA GLU A 62 -12.77 15.68 -8.21
C GLU A 62 -11.58 14.86 -7.70
N TYR A 63 -11.69 13.53 -7.72
CA TYR A 63 -10.64 12.63 -7.23
C TYR A 63 -9.84 12.05 -8.37
N LEU A 64 -8.53 12.32 -8.39
CA LEU A 64 -7.60 11.57 -9.21
C LEU A 64 -7.07 10.40 -8.39
N ILE A 65 -7.39 9.18 -8.81
CA ILE A 65 -6.82 7.95 -8.23
C ILE A 65 -5.90 7.34 -9.28
N PHE A 66 -4.74 6.84 -8.87
CA PHE A 66 -3.86 6.12 -9.79
C PHE A 66 -4.19 4.64 -9.81
N GLY A 67 -4.11 4.01 -10.98
CA GLY A 67 -4.13 2.57 -11.10
C GLY A 67 -5.19 2.00 -12.01
N ARG A 68 -5.23 0.67 -12.03
CA ARG A 68 -5.93 -0.14 -13.04
C ARG A 68 -7.45 0.09 -13.07
N GLN A 69 -8.01 0.83 -12.13
CA GLN A 69 -9.46 0.97 -11.97
C GLN A 69 -9.92 2.42 -12.11
N SER A 70 -9.00 3.32 -12.41
CA SER A 70 -9.29 4.70 -12.73
C SER A 70 -9.66 4.84 -14.21
N PRO A 71 -10.69 5.64 -14.56
CA PRO A 71 -11.20 5.76 -15.92
C PRO A 71 -10.12 6.00 -16.99
N GLY A 72 -9.11 6.83 -16.70
CA GLY A 72 -8.08 7.20 -17.66
C GLY A 72 -6.95 6.21 -17.90
N TYR A 73 -6.85 5.15 -17.10
CA TYR A 73 -5.73 4.22 -17.19
C TYR A 73 -6.11 2.84 -17.74
N VAL A 74 -7.40 2.47 -17.76
CA VAL A 74 -7.81 1.08 -18.09
C VAL A 74 -9.00 0.93 -19.01
N ARG A 75 -9.61 2.02 -19.50
CA ARG A 75 -10.85 1.85 -20.27
C ARG A 75 -10.93 2.67 -21.54
N ASP A 76 -9.80 2.87 -22.20
CA ASP A 76 -9.83 3.26 -23.60
C ASP A 76 -9.22 2.15 -24.44
N ASP A 77 -10.07 1.22 -24.91
CA ASP A 77 -9.68 0.17 -25.87
C ASP A 77 -9.03 0.75 -27.14
N HIS A 78 -9.24 2.05 -27.42
CA HIS A 78 -8.57 2.78 -28.50
C HIS A 78 -7.21 3.36 -28.11
N LYS A 79 -6.95 3.74 -26.85
CA LYS A 79 -5.62 4.24 -26.39
C LYS A 79 -4.70 3.15 -25.84
N SER A 80 -5.25 2.11 -25.22
CA SER A 80 -4.50 0.98 -24.65
C SER A 80 -4.97 -0.32 -25.30
N SER A 81 -4.83 -0.42 -26.62
CA SER A 81 -5.13 -1.69 -27.30
C SER A 81 -4.24 -2.79 -26.72
N LYS A 82 -4.80 -4.00 -26.53
CA LYS A 82 -4.04 -5.18 -26.10
C LYS A 82 -2.75 -5.38 -26.92
N ASN A 83 -2.73 -4.91 -28.15
CA ASN A 83 -1.58 -4.96 -29.06
C ASN A 83 -0.42 -4.04 -28.62
N TYR A 84 -0.68 -2.85 -28.09
CA TYR A 84 0.37 -1.93 -27.61
C TYR A 84 1.11 -2.50 -26.38
N ILE A 85 0.34 -3.13 -25.47
CA ILE A 85 0.90 -3.80 -24.29
C ILE A 85 1.68 -5.06 -24.71
N LEU A 86 1.15 -5.84 -25.65
CA LEU A 86 1.85 -7.00 -26.23
C LEU A 86 3.14 -6.62 -26.98
N GLU A 87 3.18 -5.47 -27.65
CA GLU A 87 4.39 -4.94 -28.29
C GLU A 87 5.44 -4.52 -27.26
N GLN A 88 5.06 -3.82 -26.19
CA GLN A 88 5.96 -3.49 -25.07
C GLN A 88 6.51 -4.76 -24.38
N ILE A 89 5.71 -5.83 -24.28
CA ILE A 89 6.13 -7.14 -23.77
C ILE A 89 7.16 -7.80 -24.71
N LYS A 90 6.96 -7.70 -26.04
CA LYS A 90 7.86 -8.26 -27.07
C LYS A 90 9.21 -7.53 -27.16
N ILE A 91 9.27 -6.24 -26.84
CA ILE A 91 10.49 -5.43 -26.91
C ILE A 91 11.45 -5.71 -25.72
N SER A 92 10.95 -6.31 -24.63
CA SER A 92 11.78 -6.66 -23.47
C SER A 92 12.23 -8.13 -23.48
N SER A 93 13.52 -8.38 -23.20
CA SER A 93 14.14 -9.72 -23.12
C SER A 93 13.66 -10.61 -21.95
N ILE A 94 12.55 -10.26 -21.32
CA ILE A 94 11.99 -10.87 -20.10
C ILE A 94 10.60 -11.46 -20.43
N SER A 95 10.51 -12.17 -21.56
CA SER A 95 9.23 -12.52 -22.19
C SER A 95 8.48 -13.65 -21.48
N ILE A 96 9.16 -14.47 -20.67
CA ILE A 96 8.56 -15.66 -20.03
C ILE A 96 8.01 -15.33 -18.63
N ALA A 97 8.67 -14.46 -17.85
CA ALA A 97 8.18 -14.05 -16.53
C ALA A 97 6.95 -13.15 -16.62
N LYS A 98 6.90 -12.23 -17.60
CA LYS A 98 5.79 -11.30 -17.81
C LYS A 98 4.48 -11.98 -18.20
N ILE A 99 4.53 -13.09 -18.95
CA ILE A 99 3.33 -13.85 -19.35
C ILE A 99 2.69 -14.55 -18.14
N GLY A 100 3.49 -15.12 -17.24
CA GLY A 100 2.99 -15.72 -16.00
C GLY A 100 2.32 -14.70 -15.09
N THR A 101 2.95 -13.54 -14.91
CA THR A 101 2.39 -12.44 -14.09
C THR A 101 1.15 -11.79 -14.73
N HIS A 102 1.04 -11.73 -16.06
CA HIS A 102 -0.18 -11.22 -16.73
C HIS A 102 -1.33 -12.21 -16.71
N LEU A 103 -1.08 -13.50 -16.96
CA LEU A 103 -2.13 -14.52 -17.02
C LEU A 103 -2.73 -14.81 -15.63
N ASP A 104 -1.90 -14.83 -14.57
CA ASP A 104 -2.36 -15.03 -13.20
C ASP A 104 -3.09 -13.79 -12.64
N ASN A 105 -2.79 -12.59 -13.17
CA ASN A 105 -3.41 -11.32 -12.78
C ASN A 105 -4.54 -10.81 -13.68
N GLU A 106 -4.96 -11.53 -14.72
CA GLU A 106 -6.07 -11.09 -15.57
C GLU A 106 -7.37 -11.86 -15.34
N SER A 107 -7.31 -13.16 -15.06
CA SER A 107 -8.50 -14.01 -14.88
C SER A 107 -9.29 -13.71 -13.61
N HIS A 108 -8.67 -13.12 -12.58
CA HIS A 108 -9.28 -12.93 -11.26
C HIS A 108 -9.64 -11.48 -10.91
N TYR A 109 -9.29 -10.50 -11.75
CA TYR A 109 -9.44 -9.07 -11.43
C TYR A 109 -10.73 -8.42 -11.95
N ASP A 110 -11.48 -9.11 -12.82
CA ASP A 110 -12.85 -8.72 -13.18
C ASP A 110 -13.78 -8.69 -11.94
N LEU A 111 -13.40 -9.38 -10.86
CA LEU A 111 -14.09 -9.38 -9.56
C LEU A 111 -14.12 -8.02 -8.85
N LEU A 112 -13.32 -7.06 -9.32
CA LEU A 112 -13.19 -5.75 -8.71
C LEU A 112 -13.80 -4.63 -9.56
N LYS A 113 -14.45 -4.92 -10.70
CA LYS A 113 -14.92 -3.89 -11.66
C LYS A 113 -15.88 -2.85 -11.09
N SER A 114 -16.56 -3.13 -9.97
CA SER A 114 -17.63 -2.30 -9.40
C SER A 114 -17.40 -1.83 -7.97
N SER A 115 -16.34 -2.27 -7.28
CA SER A 115 -16.15 -1.89 -5.88
C SER A 115 -15.55 -0.47 -5.77
N PRO A 116 -16.07 0.41 -4.91
CA PRO A 116 -15.53 1.75 -4.72
C PRO A 116 -14.16 1.71 -4.05
N PHE A 117 -13.40 2.79 -4.20
CA PHE A 117 -12.30 3.05 -3.27
C PHE A 117 -12.86 3.72 -2.02
N ILE A 118 -12.37 3.30 -0.85
CA ILE A 118 -12.61 3.97 0.41
C ILE A 118 -11.30 4.63 0.82
N THR A 119 -11.34 5.93 1.03
CA THR A 119 -10.15 6.70 1.43
C THR A 119 -10.01 6.75 2.95
N GLU A 120 -8.77 6.68 3.42
CA GLU A 120 -8.39 7.21 4.72
C GLU A 120 -7.72 8.57 4.50
N PRO A 121 -8.26 9.66 5.08
CA PRO A 121 -7.65 10.97 4.95
C PRO A 121 -6.31 11.00 5.70
N LEU A 122 -5.28 11.55 5.07
CA LEU A 122 -4.07 11.96 5.76
C LEU A 122 -4.40 13.30 6.43
N SER A 123 -4.86 13.25 7.67
CA SER A 123 -5.31 14.43 8.40
C SER A 123 -4.92 14.39 9.86
N HIS A 124 -4.63 15.56 10.43
CA HIS A 124 -4.41 15.72 11.86
C HIS A 124 -5.71 15.78 12.69
N ASN A 125 -6.89 15.71 12.06
CA ASN A 125 -8.16 15.56 12.73
C ASN A 125 -8.70 14.13 12.56
N SER A 126 -8.91 13.43 13.68
CA SER A 126 -9.48 12.07 13.70
C SER A 126 -10.94 12.02 13.25
N ASN A 127 -11.64 13.16 13.20
CA ASN A 127 -13.04 13.23 12.77
C ASN A 127 -13.22 13.50 11.27
N ASP A 128 -12.14 13.80 10.54
CA ASP A 128 -12.25 14.01 9.10
C ASP A 128 -12.76 12.72 8.42
N PRO A 129 -13.74 12.83 7.52
CA PRO A 129 -14.47 11.67 7.02
C PRO A 129 -13.62 10.81 6.10
N ARG A 130 -13.92 9.52 6.09
CA ARG A 130 -13.54 8.62 5.01
C ARG A 130 -14.49 8.84 3.83
N VAL A 131 -13.96 8.82 2.62
CA VAL A 131 -14.76 9.07 1.40
C VAL A 131 -14.83 7.81 0.54
N ILE A 132 -16.05 7.40 0.21
CA ILE A 132 -16.35 6.40 -0.83
C ILE A 132 -16.29 7.09 -2.19
N ILE A 133 -15.41 6.63 -3.06
CA ILE A 133 -15.20 7.15 -4.41
C ILE A 133 -15.60 6.07 -5.41
N GLN A 134 -16.72 6.28 -6.09
CA GLN A 134 -17.13 5.46 -7.22
C GLN A 134 -16.36 5.85 -8.49
N PRO A 135 -16.24 4.95 -9.47
CA PRO A 135 -15.55 5.23 -10.73
C PRO A 135 -16.00 6.52 -11.44
N GLU A 136 -17.30 6.85 -11.39
CA GLU A 136 -17.86 8.04 -12.02
C GLU A 136 -17.44 9.38 -11.35
N GLN A 137 -16.99 9.35 -10.10
CA GLN A 137 -16.44 10.52 -9.40
C GLN A 137 -14.93 10.67 -9.58
N MET A 138 -14.28 9.78 -10.33
CA MET A 138 -12.84 9.88 -10.60
C MET A 138 -12.57 10.79 -11.79
N ILE A 139 -11.60 11.69 -11.66
CA ILE A 139 -11.12 12.52 -12.77
C ILE A 139 -10.42 11.63 -13.79
N ASP A 140 -10.70 11.88 -15.07
CA ASP A 140 -10.13 11.19 -16.21
C ASP A 140 -8.99 12.01 -16.82
N ILE A 141 -7.87 12.10 -16.10
CA ILE A 141 -6.63 12.76 -16.54
C ILE A 141 -5.41 11.89 -16.20
N GLU A 142 -4.39 11.95 -17.03
CA GLU A 142 -3.12 11.28 -16.75
C GLU A 142 -2.26 12.09 -15.76
N LEU A 143 -1.35 11.43 -15.02
CA LEU A 143 -0.48 12.11 -14.06
C LEU A 143 0.44 13.12 -14.75
N LYS A 144 0.86 12.86 -15.99
CA LYS A 144 1.66 13.82 -16.76
C LYS A 144 0.90 15.11 -17.10
N GLU A 145 -0.43 15.06 -17.08
CA GLU A 145 -1.33 16.15 -17.46
C GLU A 145 -1.70 17.05 -16.27
N ILE A 146 -1.44 16.61 -15.02
CA ILE A 146 -1.70 17.48 -13.86
C ILE A 146 -0.69 18.65 -13.86
N PRO A 147 -1.14 19.90 -13.66
CA PRO A 147 -0.22 21.03 -13.51
C PRO A 147 0.65 20.88 -12.26
N ASP A 148 1.92 21.27 -12.34
CA ASP A 148 2.86 21.15 -11.22
C ASP A 148 2.41 21.95 -9.98
N GLU A 149 1.83 23.14 -10.20
CA GLU A 149 1.35 24.05 -9.15
C GLU A 149 -0.05 23.70 -8.61
N GLN A 150 -0.77 22.77 -9.26
CA GLN A 150 -2.10 22.39 -8.81
C GLN A 150 -2.00 21.71 -7.44
N ARG A 151 -2.84 22.15 -6.49
CA ARG A 151 -2.85 21.60 -5.13
C ARG A 151 -3.87 20.48 -5.01
N TYR A 152 -3.51 19.48 -4.22
CA TYR A 152 -4.32 18.29 -3.95
C TYR A 152 -4.30 17.94 -2.47
N GLU A 153 -5.46 17.63 -1.91
CA GLU A 153 -5.48 16.83 -0.67
C GLU A 153 -5.19 15.38 -1.02
N ILE A 154 -4.21 14.80 -0.34
CA ILE A 154 -3.83 13.42 -0.54
C ILE A 154 -4.46 12.53 0.53
N SER A 155 -5.07 11.44 0.09
CA SER A 155 -5.66 10.40 0.94
C SER A 155 -5.12 9.03 0.52
N PHE A 156 -5.07 8.09 1.47
CA PHE A 156 -4.75 6.69 1.16
C PHE A 156 -6.02 5.97 0.73
N ALA A 157 -6.09 5.53 -0.52
CA ALA A 157 -7.26 4.87 -1.08
C ALA A 157 -7.11 3.36 -0.97
N ARG A 158 -8.10 2.69 -0.38
CA ARG A 158 -8.13 1.23 -0.23
C ARG A 158 -9.35 0.64 -0.90
N LYS A 159 -9.20 -0.59 -1.35
CA LYS A 159 -10.27 -1.37 -1.92
C LYS A 159 -10.07 -2.83 -1.59
N GLN A 160 -11.12 -3.46 -1.09
CA GLN A 160 -11.05 -4.85 -0.68
C GLN A 160 -11.11 -5.77 -1.91
N ALA A 161 -10.15 -6.69 -2.00
CA ALA A 161 -10.14 -7.74 -3.00
C ALA A 161 -11.22 -8.79 -2.68
N PHE A 162 -11.87 -9.38 -3.67
CA PHE A 162 -12.88 -10.43 -3.49
C PHE A 162 -14.09 -10.05 -2.61
N ALA A 163 -14.36 -8.75 -2.43
CA ALA A 163 -15.47 -8.28 -1.58
C ALA A 163 -16.82 -8.90 -1.96
N THR A 164 -17.11 -8.99 -3.27
CA THR A 164 -18.34 -9.58 -3.82
C THR A 164 -18.45 -11.09 -3.62
N THR A 165 -17.33 -11.80 -3.47
CA THR A 165 -17.28 -13.26 -3.30
C THR A 165 -17.24 -13.68 -1.82
N THR A 166 -16.86 -12.76 -0.93
CA THR A 166 -16.59 -13.05 0.48
C THR A 166 -17.54 -12.33 1.44
N ASP A 167 -18.61 -11.71 0.94
CA ASP A 167 -19.49 -10.83 1.72
C ASP A 167 -18.68 -9.81 2.55
N GLU A 168 -17.71 -9.16 1.89
CA GLU A 168 -16.81 -8.16 2.50
C GLU A 168 -15.88 -8.68 3.61
N ARG A 169 -15.63 -10.00 3.68
CA ARG A 169 -14.75 -10.62 4.71
C ARG A 169 -13.31 -10.86 4.27
N SER A 170 -12.98 -10.59 3.01
CA SER A 170 -11.63 -10.81 2.51
C SER A 170 -10.61 -9.95 3.25
N PRO A 171 -9.53 -10.53 3.80
CA PRO A 171 -8.48 -9.76 4.46
C PRO A 171 -7.53 -9.06 3.47
N PHE A 172 -7.78 -9.23 2.16
CA PHE A 172 -6.91 -8.76 1.10
C PHE A 172 -7.39 -7.43 0.54
N TYR A 173 -6.48 -6.47 0.43
CA TYR A 173 -6.71 -5.13 -0.06
C TYR A 173 -5.74 -4.80 -1.19
N HIS A 174 -6.27 -4.06 -2.16
CA HIS A 174 -5.51 -3.22 -3.07
C HIS A 174 -5.55 -1.78 -2.55
N SER A 175 -4.53 -1.01 -2.87
CA SER A 175 -4.49 0.40 -2.48
C SER A 175 -3.84 1.28 -3.53
N SER A 176 -4.02 2.58 -3.34
CA SER A 176 -3.47 3.66 -4.14
C SER A 176 -3.49 4.97 -3.34
N PHE A 177 -3.14 6.06 -4.00
CA PHE A 177 -3.38 7.43 -3.52
C PHE A 177 -4.59 8.03 -4.22
N ALA A 178 -5.44 8.71 -3.46
CA ALA A 178 -6.50 9.56 -3.98
C ALA A 178 -6.10 11.02 -3.79
N LEU A 179 -6.08 11.77 -4.88
CA LEU A 179 -5.77 13.20 -4.90
C LEU A 179 -7.05 13.98 -5.19
N ARG A 180 -7.59 14.66 -4.18
CA ARG A 180 -8.73 15.56 -4.37
C ARG A 180 -8.23 16.92 -4.81
N ALA A 181 -8.65 17.39 -5.98
CA ALA A 181 -8.25 18.70 -6.47
C ALA A 181 -8.77 19.83 -5.55
N VAL A 182 -7.87 20.74 -5.15
CA VAL A 182 -8.22 21.96 -4.40
C VAL A 182 -8.65 23.04 -5.39
N SER A 183 -9.80 23.66 -5.13
CA SER A 183 -10.36 24.73 -5.97
C SER A 183 -10.95 25.86 -5.10
N GLU A 184 -11.30 26.99 -5.70
CA GLU A 184 -11.95 28.11 -5.00
C GLU A 184 -13.29 27.69 -4.36
N HIS A 185 -14.07 26.85 -5.05
CA HIS A 185 -15.37 26.39 -4.56
C HIS A 185 -15.25 25.26 -3.53
N ARG A 186 -14.13 24.55 -3.52
CA ARG A 186 -13.85 23.49 -2.54
C ARG A 186 -12.40 23.60 -2.06
N PRO A 187 -12.14 24.55 -1.14
CA PRO A 187 -10.80 24.79 -0.63
C PRO A 187 -10.26 23.57 0.11
N ALA A 188 -8.95 23.58 0.38
CA ALA A 188 -8.35 22.54 1.21
C ALA A 188 -8.87 22.65 2.66
N ASN A 189 -9.23 21.52 3.24
CA ASN A 189 -9.38 21.35 4.68
C ASN A 189 -8.04 21.73 5.33
N SER A 190 -8.09 22.59 6.34
CA SER A 190 -6.90 23.00 7.11
C SER A 190 -6.16 21.80 7.71
N ASN A 191 -6.88 20.70 7.93
CA ASN A 191 -6.35 19.52 8.59
C ASN A 191 -5.71 18.50 7.67
N ALA A 192 -6.02 18.57 6.37
CA ALA A 192 -5.56 17.61 5.39
C ALA A 192 -4.10 17.88 5.00
N VAL A 193 -3.33 16.81 4.76
CA VAL A 193 -2.04 16.91 4.08
C VAL A 193 -2.30 17.32 2.63
N VAL A 194 -1.69 18.43 2.22
CA VAL A 194 -1.81 18.97 0.87
C VAL A 194 -0.47 18.85 0.15
N ILE A 195 -0.51 18.35 -1.08
CA ILE A 195 0.64 18.27 -1.98
C ILE A 195 0.37 19.02 -3.29
N SER A 196 1.45 19.45 -3.94
CA SER A 196 1.44 19.98 -5.30
C SER A 196 1.40 18.85 -6.33
N GLY A 197 1.03 19.17 -7.57
CA GLY A 197 1.09 18.23 -8.69
C GLY A 197 2.52 17.76 -8.96
N LYS A 198 3.51 18.62 -8.74
CA LYS A 198 4.94 18.26 -8.82
C LYS A 198 5.30 17.17 -7.80
N GLU A 199 4.90 17.33 -6.55
CA GLU A 199 5.15 16.34 -5.50
C GLU A 199 4.39 15.03 -5.74
N ALA A 200 3.17 15.11 -6.29
CA ALA A 200 2.44 13.91 -6.72
C ALA A 200 3.17 13.15 -7.83
N LYS A 201 3.73 13.85 -8.82
CA LYS A 201 4.56 13.26 -9.88
C LYS A 201 5.82 12.61 -9.31
N GLU A 202 6.49 13.30 -8.40
CA GLU A 202 7.67 12.80 -7.70
C GLU A 202 7.37 11.51 -6.93
N LEU A 203 6.31 11.53 -6.12
CA LEU A 203 5.84 10.38 -5.34
C LEU A 203 5.61 9.14 -6.24
N ILE A 204 4.81 9.30 -7.29
CA ILE A 204 4.47 8.17 -8.17
C ILE A 204 5.68 7.72 -9.00
N SER A 205 6.55 8.65 -9.40
CA SER A 205 7.80 8.32 -10.10
C SER A 205 8.72 7.45 -9.23
N ASP A 206 8.89 7.81 -7.96
CA ASP A 206 9.73 7.03 -7.05
C ASP A 206 9.15 5.64 -6.77
N ILE A 207 7.84 5.54 -6.51
CA ILE A 207 7.16 4.25 -6.32
C ILE A 207 7.35 3.35 -7.55
N ASN A 208 7.14 3.89 -8.75
CA ASN A 208 7.27 3.13 -9.99
C ASN A 208 8.69 2.59 -10.17
N LYS A 209 9.70 3.43 -9.94
CA LYS A 209 11.10 3.07 -10.09
C LYS A 209 11.55 2.05 -9.04
N THR A 210 11.16 2.25 -7.78
CA THR A 210 11.68 1.48 -6.66
C THR A 210 10.94 0.16 -6.44
N ILE A 211 9.62 0.15 -6.59
CA ILE A 211 8.79 -1.04 -6.33
C ILE A 211 8.28 -1.68 -7.62
N CYS A 212 7.68 -0.88 -8.51
CA CYS A 212 6.91 -1.44 -9.61
C CYS A 212 7.77 -2.01 -10.76
N GLU A 213 8.92 -1.38 -11.06
CA GLU A 213 9.81 -1.81 -12.15
C GLU A 213 10.30 -3.26 -11.95
N ALA A 214 10.72 -3.60 -10.72
CA ALA A 214 11.15 -4.94 -10.33
C ALA A 214 10.02 -5.99 -10.42
N GLN A 215 8.77 -5.55 -10.29
CA GLN A 215 7.57 -6.38 -10.40
C GLN A 215 6.91 -6.32 -11.78
N HIS A 216 7.53 -5.61 -12.74
CA HIS A 216 7.02 -5.39 -14.08
C HIS A 216 5.61 -4.80 -14.13
N CYS A 217 5.27 -3.93 -13.18
CA CYS A 217 4.02 -3.21 -13.13
C CYS A 217 4.26 -1.69 -13.05
N THR A 218 3.19 -0.91 -12.93
CA THR A 218 3.24 0.51 -12.56
C THR A 218 2.08 0.82 -11.63
N MET A 219 2.14 1.91 -10.88
CA MET A 219 1.01 2.47 -10.12
C MET A 219 -0.17 2.87 -11.00
N TYR A 220 0.00 2.92 -12.32
CA TYR A 220 -1.06 3.21 -13.29
C TYR A 220 -1.76 1.95 -13.77
N THR A 221 -1.02 0.86 -13.95
CA THR A 221 -1.53 -0.41 -14.45
C THR A 221 -1.84 -1.41 -13.35
N SER A 222 -1.45 -1.11 -12.11
CA SER A 222 -1.69 -1.94 -10.93
C SER A 222 -1.93 -1.10 -9.69
N ASN A 223 -2.86 -1.55 -8.84
CA ASN A 223 -3.08 -1.01 -7.49
C ASN A 223 -2.34 -1.88 -6.47
N CYS A 224 -1.01 -1.94 -6.57
CA CYS A 224 -0.19 -2.76 -5.68
C CYS A 224 -0.23 -2.21 -4.25
N TYR A 225 -0.70 -3.05 -3.31
CA TYR A 225 -0.76 -2.72 -1.89
C TYR A 225 0.60 -2.27 -1.33
N SER A 226 1.63 -3.08 -1.56
CA SER A 226 3.00 -2.84 -1.10
C SER A 226 3.60 -1.55 -1.66
N ALA A 227 3.30 -1.22 -2.92
CA ALA A 227 3.75 0.00 -3.58
C ALA A 227 3.14 1.25 -2.94
N SER A 228 1.86 1.20 -2.58
CA SER A 228 1.18 2.31 -1.90
C SER A 228 1.68 2.49 -0.45
N ILE A 229 1.95 1.39 0.27
CA ILE A 229 2.54 1.46 1.62
C ILE A 229 3.94 2.08 1.57
N TYR A 230 4.79 1.63 0.64
CA TYR A 230 6.09 2.28 0.39
C TYR A 230 5.94 3.77 0.10
N GLY A 231 4.95 4.13 -0.72
CA GLY A 231 4.62 5.50 -1.06
C GLY A 231 4.31 6.40 0.14
N LEU A 232 3.73 5.88 1.23
CA LEU A 232 3.52 6.69 2.45
C LEU A 232 4.85 7.16 3.05
N GLY A 233 5.88 6.32 3.04
CA GLY A 233 7.22 6.71 3.50
C GLY A 233 7.92 7.70 2.56
N VAL A 234 7.72 7.53 1.25
CA VAL A 234 8.21 8.50 0.25
C VAL A 234 7.53 9.84 0.44
N LEU A 235 6.21 9.85 0.65
CA LEU A 235 5.45 11.06 0.92
C LEU A 235 6.00 11.78 2.16
N ALA A 236 6.25 11.08 3.27
CA ALA A 236 6.88 11.68 4.44
C ALA A 236 8.25 12.30 4.14
N THR A 237 9.04 11.68 3.26
CA THR A 237 10.33 12.20 2.80
C THR A 237 10.16 13.50 1.99
N ILE A 238 9.18 13.55 1.10
CA ILE A 238 8.84 14.75 0.33
C ILE A 238 8.42 15.89 1.27
N ILE A 239 7.56 15.62 2.26
CA ILE A 239 7.14 16.61 3.26
C ILE A 239 8.35 17.12 4.08
N ASP A 240 9.24 16.22 4.52
CA ASP A 240 10.43 16.58 5.30
C ASP A 240 11.34 17.58 4.56
N GLN A 241 11.47 17.42 3.24
CA GLN A 241 12.33 18.22 2.38
C GLN A 241 11.76 19.59 1.99
N ARG A 242 10.48 19.87 2.28
CA ARG A 242 9.87 21.17 1.95
C ARG A 242 10.61 22.34 2.59
N ASP A 243 10.59 23.50 1.95
CA ASP A 243 11.00 24.74 2.61
C ASP A 243 9.74 25.44 3.14
N CYS A 244 9.26 25.01 4.31
CA CYS A 244 8.05 25.53 4.93
C CYS A 244 8.06 25.37 6.46
N ASP A 245 6.99 25.85 7.09
CA ASP A 245 6.75 25.79 8.54
C ASP A 245 7.00 24.38 9.13
N GLU A 246 7.84 24.31 10.16
CA GLU A 246 8.32 23.05 10.76
C GLU A 246 7.21 22.34 11.54
N GLU A 247 6.37 23.10 12.25
CA GLU A 247 5.20 22.56 12.96
C GLU A 247 4.22 21.92 11.97
N ARG A 248 4.01 22.55 10.82
CA ARG A 248 3.19 21.98 9.77
C ARG A 248 3.76 20.67 9.24
N LYS A 249 5.07 20.59 8.99
CA LYS A 249 5.72 19.33 8.56
C LYS A 249 5.52 18.23 9.59
N LYS A 250 5.73 18.56 10.87
CA LYS A 250 5.55 17.63 11.99
C LYS A 250 4.15 17.04 12.01
N LEU A 251 3.11 17.89 11.90
CA LEU A 251 1.72 17.44 11.84
C LEU A 251 1.43 16.57 10.61
N ASP A 252 1.91 16.97 9.43
CA ASP A 252 1.69 16.23 8.19
C ASP A 252 2.40 14.86 8.22
N ILE A 253 3.63 14.79 8.73
CA ILE A 253 4.39 13.54 8.92
C ILE A 253 3.69 12.62 9.91
N GLN A 254 3.18 13.14 11.03
CA GLN A 254 2.42 12.33 11.98
C GLN A 254 1.14 11.77 11.33
N ALA A 255 0.41 12.58 10.55
CA ALA A 255 -0.78 12.12 9.84
C ALA A 255 -0.46 10.99 8.85
N ILE A 256 0.64 11.09 8.12
CA ILE A 256 1.15 10.04 7.23
C ILE A 256 1.50 8.77 8.03
N ALA A 257 2.23 8.91 9.13
CA ALA A 257 2.66 7.80 9.98
C ALA A 257 1.47 7.04 10.61
N ASN A 258 0.44 7.77 11.05
CA ASN A 258 -0.79 7.16 11.58
C ASN A 258 -1.46 6.26 10.53
N VAL A 259 -1.55 6.74 9.28
CA VAL A 259 -2.12 5.97 8.17
C VAL A 259 -1.22 4.78 7.80
N ALA A 260 0.09 4.96 7.79
CA ALA A 260 1.06 3.89 7.53
C ALA A 260 1.00 2.78 8.60
N SER A 261 0.96 3.15 9.87
CA SER A 261 0.81 2.21 10.99
C SER A 261 -0.49 1.41 10.86
N LYS A 262 -1.61 2.09 10.60
CA LYS A 262 -2.93 1.47 10.50
C LYS A 262 -3.04 0.43 9.38
N PHE A 263 -2.44 0.69 8.20
CA PHE A 263 -2.67 -0.15 7.03
C PHE A 263 -1.51 -1.00 6.58
N SER A 264 -0.31 -0.82 7.13
CA SER A 264 0.86 -1.65 6.79
C SER A 264 0.72 -3.12 7.24
N THR A 265 -0.19 -3.41 8.17
CA THR A 265 -0.52 -4.76 8.63
C THR A 265 -1.68 -5.40 7.84
N ASP A 266 -2.30 -4.67 6.90
CA ASP A 266 -3.22 -5.29 5.95
C ASP A 266 -2.56 -6.44 5.21
N ASN A 267 -3.37 -7.36 4.66
CA ASN A 267 -2.86 -8.55 3.96
C ASN A 267 -1.92 -9.39 4.85
N PHE A 268 -2.09 -9.34 6.17
CA PHE A 268 -1.18 -9.93 7.16
C PHE A 268 0.27 -9.40 7.02
N ALA A 269 0.41 -8.11 6.72
CA ALA A 269 1.66 -7.44 6.34
C ALA A 269 2.39 -8.05 5.12
N ARG A 270 1.78 -9.00 4.40
CA ARG A 270 2.40 -9.64 3.24
C ARG A 270 2.55 -8.63 2.10
N GLY A 271 3.75 -8.57 1.53
CA GLY A 271 4.16 -7.55 0.58
C GLY A 271 4.79 -6.33 1.25
N VAL A 272 4.68 -6.19 2.57
CA VAL A 272 5.34 -5.16 3.37
C VAL A 272 6.48 -5.79 4.17
N SER A 273 6.17 -6.61 5.17
CA SER A 273 7.18 -7.21 6.08
C SER A 273 8.19 -8.11 5.35
N ASN A 274 7.73 -8.86 4.36
CA ASN A 274 8.55 -9.77 3.55
C ASN A 274 9.14 -9.12 2.29
N ASN A 275 8.87 -7.83 2.04
CA ASN A 275 9.54 -7.06 0.99
C ASN A 275 10.59 -6.17 1.64
N ALA A 276 11.87 -6.49 1.46
CA ALA A 276 12.97 -5.81 2.14
C ALA A 276 12.97 -4.28 1.94
N VAL A 277 12.59 -3.80 0.75
CA VAL A 277 12.58 -2.36 0.45
C VAL A 277 11.41 -1.66 1.16
N VAL A 278 10.21 -2.26 1.10
CA VAL A 278 9.02 -1.69 1.74
C VAL A 278 9.16 -1.77 3.27
N ASN A 279 9.67 -2.89 3.80
CA ASN A 279 9.97 -3.06 5.21
C ASN A 279 10.95 -1.98 5.68
N ALA A 280 12.12 -1.83 5.05
CA ALA A 280 13.10 -0.82 5.44
C ALA A 280 12.54 0.62 5.37
N GLN A 281 11.67 0.90 4.39
CA GLN A 281 10.99 2.19 4.33
C GLN A 281 10.12 2.45 5.56
N MET A 282 9.40 1.43 6.05
CA MET A 282 8.47 1.52 7.18
C MET A 282 9.15 1.41 8.55
N THR A 283 10.23 0.63 8.67
CA THR A 283 10.87 0.30 9.96
C THR A 283 12.18 1.05 10.19
N SER A 284 12.72 1.72 9.17
CA SER A 284 13.96 2.49 9.29
C SER A 284 13.82 3.93 8.78
N VAL A 285 13.37 4.13 7.54
CA VAL A 285 13.32 5.47 6.93
C VAL A 285 12.26 6.35 7.59
N LEU A 286 11.00 5.90 7.64
CA LEU A 286 9.91 6.65 8.26
C LEU A 286 10.17 6.93 9.75
N PRO A 287 10.60 5.96 10.58
CA PRO A 287 10.93 6.21 11.99
C PRO A 287 12.07 7.22 12.16
N LYS A 288 13.09 7.19 11.28
CA LYS A 288 14.17 8.20 11.32
C LYS A 288 13.63 9.61 11.04
N ILE A 289 12.72 9.76 10.10
CA ILE A 289 12.05 11.05 9.83
C ILE A 289 11.21 11.45 11.05
N MET A 290 10.42 10.55 11.61
CA MET A 290 9.61 10.85 12.80
C MET A 290 10.47 11.24 14.01
N SER A 291 11.60 10.57 14.24
CA SER A 291 12.53 10.88 15.31
C SER A 291 13.14 12.27 15.18
N LYS A 292 13.35 12.77 13.95
CA LYS A 292 13.84 14.14 13.69
C LYS A 292 12.89 15.21 14.27
N TYR A 293 11.60 14.90 14.36
CA TYR A 293 10.55 15.82 14.84
C TYR A 293 10.02 15.47 16.24
N ASP A 294 10.73 14.58 16.97
CA ASP A 294 10.32 14.07 18.28
C ASP A 294 8.90 13.47 18.29
N LEU A 295 8.57 12.71 17.24
CA LEU A 295 7.25 12.07 17.07
C LEU A 295 7.19 10.61 17.52
N LEU A 296 8.31 10.02 17.90
CA LEU A 296 8.34 8.66 18.45
C LEU A 296 8.17 8.70 19.96
N GLU A 297 7.29 7.86 20.50
CA GLU A 297 7.24 7.61 21.94
C GLU A 297 8.61 7.09 22.39
N ARG A 298 9.28 7.85 23.24
CA ARG A 298 10.43 7.31 23.97
C ARG A 298 9.83 6.39 25.03
N GLU A 299 10.24 5.12 25.06
CA GLU A 299 9.98 4.28 26.23
C GLU A 299 10.40 5.10 27.45
N THR A 300 9.41 5.46 28.28
CA THR A 300 9.69 6.20 29.49
C THR A 300 10.41 5.27 30.46
N ASP A 301 11.32 5.79 31.28
CA ASP A 301 12.08 4.99 32.26
C ASP A 301 11.15 4.15 33.18
N GLU A 302 9.89 4.55 33.36
CA GLU A 302 8.85 3.75 34.04
C GLU A 302 8.42 2.47 33.31
N GLN A 303 8.34 2.46 31.98
CA GLN A 303 8.03 1.26 31.19
C GLN A 303 9.21 0.27 31.19
N ILE A 304 10.44 0.78 31.17
CA ILE A 304 11.66 -0.03 31.32
C ILE A 304 11.71 -0.66 32.71
N LEU A 305 11.39 0.10 33.77
CA LEU A 305 11.33 -0.43 35.13
C LEU A 305 10.26 -1.51 35.30
N ARG A 306 9.05 -1.34 34.73
CA ARG A 306 7.96 -2.32 34.84
C ARG A 306 8.29 -3.63 34.13
N THR A 307 8.95 -3.56 32.97
CA THR A 307 9.35 -4.75 32.20
C THR A 307 10.48 -5.49 32.91
N ALA A 308 11.38 -4.77 33.58
CA ALA A 308 12.45 -5.37 34.38
C ALA A 308 11.95 -6.04 35.68
N THR A 309 10.82 -5.62 36.25
CA THR A 309 10.23 -6.24 37.46
C THR A 309 9.34 -7.46 37.20
N HIS A 310 9.10 -7.82 35.94
CA HIS A 310 8.28 -8.98 35.54
C HIS A 310 9.07 -10.13 34.88
N LEU A 311 10.41 -10.08 34.93
CA LEU A 311 11.33 -11.19 34.67
C LEU A 311 11.95 -11.67 35.99
#